data_AF-X1S5B2-F1
#
_entry.id   AF-X1S5B2-F1
#
_cell.length_a   1.000
_cell.length_b   1.000
_cell.length_c   1.000
_cell.angle_alpha   90.00
_cell.angle_beta   90.00
_cell.angle_gamma   90.00
#
_symmetry.space_group_name_H-M   'P 1'
#
loop_
_entity.id
_entity.type
_entity.pdbx_description
1 polymer ?
#
loop_
_entity_poly.entity_id
_entity_poly.type
_entity_poly.pdbx_seq_one_letter_code
_entity_poly.pdbx_strand_id
1 'polypeptide(L)'
;GDIHGDTRLAARLAKKAAKEKVDLVVLCGDLTFAEISVEGIIGPFVKARKKVLLIPGNHETLATTNFLAELYGPDVKNLHGYSLKTGDTGIFGCGSANIGLFRLQEKEIY
;
A
#
# COMPACT_ATOMS: atom_id res chain seq x y z
N GLY A 1 -4.80 3.70 5.54
CA GLY A 1 -3.38 3.52 5.31
C GLY A 1 -2.79 3.61 6.67
N ASP A 2 -1.97 4.64 6.88
CA ASP A 2 -1.65 5.19 8.20
C ASP A 2 -1.07 4.14 9.14
N ILE A 3 -0.38 3.17 8.55
CA ILE A 3 0.34 2.14 9.30
C ILE A 3 1.53 2.80 9.98
N HIS A 4 2.17 3.77 9.34
CA HIS A 4 3.31 4.50 9.88
C HIS A 4 4.35 3.57 10.52
N GLY A 5 4.68 2.47 9.86
CA GLY A 5 5.63 1.47 10.38
C GLY A 5 5.14 0.62 11.57
N ASP A 6 3.89 0.72 12.00
CA ASP A 6 3.32 -0.13 13.06
C ASP A 6 3.09 -1.56 12.53
N THR A 7 4.12 -2.39 12.71
CA THR A 7 4.10 -3.81 12.33
C THR A 7 3.06 -4.63 13.11
N ARG A 8 2.67 -4.20 14.33
CA ARG A 8 1.63 -4.88 15.11
C ARG A 8 0.27 -4.61 14.51
N LEU A 9 0.02 -3.38 14.06
CA LEU A 9 -1.18 -3.02 13.32
C LEU A 9 -1.26 -3.81 12.01
N ALA A 10 -0.19 -3.85 11.22
CA ALA A 10 -0.14 -4.63 9.97
C ALA A 10 -0.46 -6.12 10.22
N ALA A 11 0.17 -6.74 11.21
CA ALA A 11 -0.09 -8.13 11.56
C ALA A 11 -1.55 -8.38 12.02
N ARG A 12 -2.13 -7.46 12.78
CA ARG A 12 -3.53 -7.54 13.22
C ARG A 12 -4.50 -7.42 12.05
N LEU A 13 -4.26 -6.48 11.13
CA LEU A 13 -5.08 -6.28 9.94
C LEU A 13 -5.00 -7.48 8.98
N ALA A 14 -3.81 -8.05 8.78
CA ALA A 14 -3.63 -9.26 7.98
C ALA A 14 -4.40 -10.45 8.56
N LYS A 15 -4.35 -10.64 9.89
CA LYS A 15 -5.16 -11.67 10.58
C LYS A 15 -6.66 -11.44 10.40
N LYS A 16 -7.11 -10.18 10.49
CA LYS A 16 -8.52 -9.81 10.23
C LYS A 16 -8.90 -10.13 8.79
N ALA A 17 -8.10 -9.73 7.80
CA ALA A 17 -8.36 -10.02 6.39
C ALA A 17 -8.47 -11.53 6.10
N ALA A 18 -7.63 -12.35 6.77
CA ALA A 18 -7.73 -13.80 6.70
C ALA A 18 -9.04 -14.32 7.30
N LYS A 19 -9.37 -13.90 8.53
CA LYS A 19 -10.59 -14.31 9.25
C LYS A 19 -11.86 -13.96 8.48
N GLU A 20 -11.93 -12.74 7.97
CA GLU A 20 -13.08 -12.21 7.22
C GLU A 20 -13.10 -12.69 5.76
N LYS A 21 -12.14 -13.52 5.33
CA LYS A 21 -12.03 -14.05 3.97
C LYS A 21 -12.06 -12.96 2.88
N VAL A 22 -11.44 -11.82 3.15
CA VAL A 22 -11.33 -10.71 2.19
C VAL A 22 -10.59 -11.16 0.94
N ASP A 23 -11.12 -10.79 -0.23
CA ASP A 23 -10.54 -11.09 -1.55
C ASP A 23 -9.37 -10.17 -1.90
N LEU A 24 -9.44 -8.91 -1.46
CA LEU A 24 -8.49 -7.86 -1.80
C LEU A 24 -8.29 -6.88 -0.64
N VAL A 25 -7.04 -6.62 -0.27
CA VAL A 25 -6.68 -5.57 0.70
C VAL A 25 -6.23 -4.33 -0.08
N VAL A 26 -6.71 -3.16 0.31
CA VAL A 26 -6.30 -1.87 -0.26
C VAL A 26 -5.65 -1.01 0.83
N LEU A 27 -4.38 -0.65 0.63
CA LEU A 27 -3.59 0.16 1.56
C LEU A 27 -3.39 1.56 0.98
N CYS A 28 -4.09 2.54 1.55
CA CYS A 28 -4.21 3.89 1.00
C CYS A 28 -3.11 4.87 1.47
N GLY A 29 -1.83 4.48 1.41
CA GLY A 29 -0.71 5.36 1.76
C GLY A 29 -0.36 5.43 3.24
N ASP A 30 0.70 6.17 3.54
CA ASP A 30 1.31 6.37 4.86
C ASP A 30 1.63 5.03 5.54
N LEU A 31 2.31 4.19 4.78
CA LEU A 31 2.66 2.83 5.16
C LEU A 31 3.85 2.82 6.12
N THR A 32 4.86 3.64 5.83
CA THR A 32 6.10 3.70 6.59
C THR A 32 6.10 4.89 7.55
N PHE A 33 6.99 4.88 8.53
CA PHE A 33 7.30 6.10 9.30
C PHE A 33 8.50 6.78 8.67
N ALA A 34 8.25 7.60 7.65
CA ALA A 34 9.30 8.35 6.94
C ALA A 34 10.44 7.44 6.43
N GLU A 35 10.08 6.28 5.86
CA GLU A 35 11.00 5.27 5.33
C GLU A 35 12.09 4.75 6.29
N ILE A 36 11.97 4.97 7.61
CA ILE A 36 12.92 4.41 8.61
C ILE A 36 13.02 2.88 8.48
N SER A 37 11.91 2.23 8.18
CA SER A 37 11.87 0.81 7.85
C SER A 37 10.65 0.47 6.99
N VAL A 38 10.82 -0.54 6.15
CA VAL A 38 9.75 -1.17 5.35
C VAL A 38 9.38 -2.56 5.86
N GLU A 39 10.14 -3.08 6.83
CA GLU A 39 10.03 -4.46 7.29
C GLU A 39 8.72 -4.69 8.06
N GLY A 40 8.09 -5.84 7.82
CA GLY A 40 6.90 -6.26 8.57
C GLY A 40 5.62 -5.49 8.23
N ILE A 41 5.63 -4.60 7.24
CA ILE A 41 4.45 -3.84 6.82
C ILE A 41 3.59 -4.65 5.85
N ILE A 42 4.16 -5.09 4.72
CA ILE A 42 3.42 -5.81 3.67
C ILE A 42 3.44 -7.33 3.87
N GLY A 43 4.58 -7.87 4.32
CA GLY A 43 4.79 -9.31 4.53
C GLY A 43 3.66 -10.05 5.28
N PRO A 44 3.04 -9.50 6.34
CA PRO A 44 1.93 -10.16 7.03
C PRO A 44 0.73 -10.47 6.12
N PHE A 45 0.38 -9.57 5.19
CA PHE A 45 -0.75 -9.77 4.28
C PHE A 45 -0.46 -10.86 3.25
N VAL A 46 0.74 -10.86 2.69
CA VAL A 46 1.21 -11.89 1.75
C VAL A 46 1.26 -13.26 2.43
N LYS A 47 1.80 -13.34 3.65
CA LYS A 47 1.80 -14.57 4.45
C LYS A 47 0.38 -15.09 4.74
N ALA A 48 -0.58 -14.19 4.86
CA ALA A 48 -2.01 -14.50 4.98
C ALA A 48 -2.70 -14.84 3.64
N ARG A 49 -1.92 -14.99 2.54
CA ARG A 49 -2.38 -15.27 1.17
C ARG A 49 -3.38 -14.24 0.66
N LYS A 50 -3.13 -12.96 0.95
CA LYS A 50 -3.96 -11.84 0.50
C LYS A 50 -3.30 -11.11 -0.64
N LYS A 51 -4.10 -10.80 -1.66
CA LYS A 51 -3.74 -9.83 -2.69
C LYS A 51 -3.83 -8.43 -2.10
N VAL A 52 -2.86 -7.58 -2.42
CA VAL A 52 -2.76 -6.23 -1.88
C VAL A 52 -2.63 -5.23 -3.03
N LEU A 53 -3.49 -4.22 -3.03
CA LEU A 53 -3.23 -2.97 -3.75
C LEU A 53 -2.72 -1.95 -2.76
N LEU A 54 -1.70 -1.20 -3.16
CA LEU A 54 -1.17 -0.11 -2.37
C LEU A 54 -0.96 1.13 -3.24
N ILE A 55 -0.98 2.28 -2.59
CA ILE A 55 -0.62 3.58 -3.15
C ILE A 55 0.30 4.28 -2.13
N PRO A 56 1.17 5.21 -2.55
CA PRO A 56 1.99 5.97 -1.61
C PRO A 56 1.12 6.96 -0.85
N GLY A 57 1.55 7.33 0.36
CA GLY A 57 1.17 8.57 1.03
C GLY A 57 2.30 9.61 0.95
N ASN A 58 2.42 10.48 1.96
CA ASN A 58 3.52 11.45 2.06
C ASN A 58 4.64 10.98 3.01
N HIS A 59 4.48 9.82 3.65
CA HIS A 59 5.50 9.18 4.49
C HIS A 59 6.39 8.16 3.76
N GLU A 60 6.13 7.85 2.49
CA GLU A 60 7.05 7.11 1.63
C GLU A 60 7.07 7.71 0.23
N THR A 61 8.19 7.52 -0.46
CA THR A 61 8.34 7.87 -1.87
C THR A 61 7.58 6.90 -2.77
N LEU A 62 7.32 7.34 -4.00
CA LEU A 62 6.84 6.45 -5.06
C LEU A 62 7.82 5.28 -5.30
N ALA A 63 9.13 5.52 -5.16
CA ALA A 63 10.16 4.50 -5.33
C ALA A 63 10.05 3.39 -4.28
N THR A 64 9.88 3.74 -3.00
CA THR A 64 9.68 2.76 -1.92
C THR A 64 8.39 1.97 -2.09
N THR A 65 7.33 2.65 -2.51
CA THR A 65 6.03 2.03 -2.81
C THR A 65 6.14 1.03 -3.97
N ASN A 66 6.88 1.38 -5.03
CA ASN A 66 7.18 0.47 -6.14
C ASN A 66 8.06 -0.71 -5.71
N PHE A 67 9.11 -0.45 -4.94
CA PHE A 67 9.97 -1.49 -4.38
C PHE A 67 9.17 -2.51 -3.56
N LEU A 68 8.26 -2.05 -2.70
CA LEU A 68 7.38 -2.94 -1.93
C LEU A 68 6.48 -3.79 -2.84
N ALA A 69 5.94 -3.20 -3.91
CA ALA A 69 5.13 -3.94 -4.88
C ALA A 69 5.95 -5.00 -5.64
N GLU A 70 7.19 -4.68 -6.03
CA GLU A 70 8.10 -5.62 -6.71
C GLU A 70 8.56 -6.74 -5.78
N LEU A 71 9.00 -6.40 -4.56
CA LEU A 71 9.50 -7.35 -3.56
C LEU A 71 8.46 -8.42 -3.22
N TYR A 72 7.19 -8.02 -3.15
CA TYR A 72 6.08 -8.91 -2.79
C TYR A 72 5.22 -9.31 -4.01
N GLY A 73 5.69 -9.03 -5.22
CA GLY A 73 5.08 -9.55 -6.44
C GLY A 73 5.08 -11.08 -6.43
N PRO A 74 4.04 -11.74 -6.97
CA PRO A 74 2.95 -11.21 -7.81
C PRO A 74 1.70 -10.76 -7.04
N ASP A 75 1.66 -10.90 -5.70
CA ASP A 75 0.44 -10.70 -4.91
C ASP A 75 0.18 -9.22 -4.54
N VAL A 76 1.16 -8.36 -4.77
CA VAL A 76 1.12 -6.94 -4.40
C VAL A 76 1.30 -6.05 -5.62
N LYS A 77 0.50 -4.99 -5.75
CA LYS A 77 0.61 -4.01 -6.83
C LYS A 77 0.50 -2.58 -6.31
N ASN A 78 1.36 -1.70 -6.81
CA ASN A 78 1.16 -0.25 -6.69
C ASN A 78 0.16 0.21 -7.76
N LEU A 79 -0.87 0.96 -7.35
CA LEU A 79 -1.91 1.46 -8.27
C LEU A 79 -1.82 2.97 -8.54
N HIS A 80 -0.86 3.69 -7.95
CA HIS A 80 -0.71 5.12 -8.19
C HIS A 80 -0.42 5.42 -9.67
N GLY A 81 -1.30 6.19 -10.32
CA GLY A 81 -1.21 6.49 -11.76
C GLY A 81 -1.74 5.37 -12.67
N TYR A 82 -2.29 4.29 -12.10
CA TYR A 82 -2.81 3.14 -12.83
C TYR A 82 -4.26 2.84 -12.46
N SER A 83 -4.85 1.94 -13.24
CA SER A 83 -6.14 1.34 -12.93
C SER A 83 -6.09 -0.18 -13.09
N LEU A 84 -7.01 -0.86 -12.43
CA LEU A 84 -7.21 -2.30 -12.49
C LEU A 84 -8.70 -2.60 -12.45
N LYS A 85 -9.13 -3.54 -13.29
CA LYS A 85 -10.47 -4.12 -13.22
C LYS A 85 -10.41 -5.48 -12.53
N THR A 86 -11.33 -5.71 -11.59
CA THR A 86 -11.54 -7.01 -10.94
C THR A 86 -13.04 -7.32 -10.91
N GLY A 87 -13.44 -8.40 -11.59
CA GLY A 87 -14.84 -8.67 -11.89
C GLY A 87 -15.47 -7.48 -12.62
N ASP A 88 -16.58 -6.98 -12.09
CA ASP A 88 -17.28 -5.81 -12.63
C ASP A 88 -16.86 -4.48 -11.97
N THR A 89 -15.85 -4.51 -11.11
CA THR A 89 -15.36 -3.33 -10.38
C THR A 89 -14.08 -2.79 -11.01
N GLY A 90 -14.07 -1.50 -11.34
CA GLY A 90 -12.86 -0.74 -11.70
C GLY A 90 -12.29 -0.02 -10.49
N ILE A 91 -10.97 -0.05 -10.33
CA ILE A 91 -10.23 0.62 -9.27
C ILE A 91 -9.12 1.43 -9.93
N PHE A 92 -8.93 2.69 -9.54
CA PHE A 92 -7.77 3.50 -9.94
C PHE A 92 -7.09 4.06 -8.70
N GLY A 93 -5.78 4.29 -8.78
CA GLY A 93 -4.99 4.78 -7.66
C GLY A 93 -4.50 6.20 -7.90
N CYS A 94 -4.76 7.07 -6.93
CA CYS A 94 -4.19 8.40 -6.81
C CYS A 94 -3.73 8.54 -5.35
N GLY A 95 -2.46 8.87 -5.16
CA GLY A 95 -1.77 8.78 -3.87
C GLY A 95 -0.71 9.86 -3.77
N SER A 96 0.06 9.86 -2.68
CA SER A 96 0.86 11.00 -2.23
C SER A 96 0.00 12.18 -1.79
N ALA A 97 0.65 13.28 -1.42
CA ALA A 97 0.03 14.55 -1.07
C ALA A 97 0.98 15.70 -1.41
N ASN A 98 0.44 16.91 -1.55
CA ASN A 98 1.22 18.14 -1.74
C ASN A 98 1.80 18.73 -0.43
N ILE A 99 1.78 17.93 0.64
CA ILE A 99 2.25 18.28 1.98
C ILE A 99 3.04 17.12 2.59
N GLY A 100 3.99 17.43 3.47
CA GLY A 100 4.78 16.43 4.19
C GLY A 100 6.17 16.19 3.60
N LEU A 101 6.81 15.12 4.06
CA LEU A 101 8.22 14.80 3.80
C LEU A 101 8.47 14.43 2.34
N PHE A 102 7.65 13.52 1.79
CA PHE A 102 7.75 13.04 0.41
C PHE A 102 6.60 13.59 -0.45
N ARG A 103 6.40 14.91 -0.37
CA ARG A 103 5.33 15.58 -1.11
C ARG A 103 5.56 15.55 -2.63
N LEU A 104 4.47 15.44 -3.37
CA LEU A 104 4.41 15.66 -4.82
C LEU A 104 3.63 16.94 -5.14
N GLN A 105 4.02 17.69 -6.17
CA GLN A 105 3.19 18.79 -6.66
C GLN A 105 1.90 18.22 -7.25
N GLU A 106 0.81 18.99 -7.24
CA GLU A 106 -0.49 18.52 -7.79
C GLU A 106 -0.36 18.01 -9.23
N LYS A 107 0.42 18.70 -10.07
CA LYS A 107 0.71 18.29 -11.46
C LYS A 107 1.46 16.96 -11.61
N GLU A 108 2.06 16.47 -10.52
CA GLU A 108 2.76 15.18 -10.46
C GLU A 108 1.84 14.09 -9.88
N ILE A 109 0.74 14.47 -9.22
CA ILE A 109 -0.25 13.57 -8.63
C ILE A 109 -1.32 13.21 -9.67
N TYR A 110 -1.84 14.19 -10.42
CA TYR A 110 -2.90 14.01 -11.43
C TYR A 110 -2.80 14.99 -12.60
#